data_AF-A0A8K0KF02-F1
#
_entry.id   AF-A0A8K0KF02-F1
#
_cell.length_a   1.000
_cell.length_b   1.000
_cell.length_c   1.000
_cell.angle_alpha   90.00
_cell.angle_beta   90.00
_cell.angle_gamma   90.00
#
_symmetry.space_group_name_H-M   'P 1'
#
loop_
_entity.id
_entity.type
_entity.pdbx_description
1 polymer ?
#
loop_
_entity_poly.entity_id
_entity_poly.type
_entity_poly.pdbx_seq_one_letter_code
_entity_poly.pdbx_strand_id
1 'polypeptide(L)'
;MLEVGIRVVRGPDWKWGPQDDGEGHVGTVVELGRPGSATSPDKTVVVQWDSGAKTNYRVGYQGAYDLRVVDNAPIGVKHPNIICDGCKRQGIAGMRWKCTRCEDYDLCTICYMADVHDVNHVFQRFETANSVGEEMPPRIDGAKIQLRGIFVGAKVMRGPDWDWGNQDGGEGKTGRVIDIRGWDNESGRSVANVTWTGSGFTNVYRLGHKGKVDLKYVQASFGGFYYRDHLPVLGK
;
A
#
# COMPACT_ATOMS: atom_id res chain seq x y z
N MET A 1 2.16 -0.27 -13.69
CA MET A 1 3.19 -1.30 -13.37
C MET A 1 2.56 -2.38 -12.50
N LEU A 2 2.80 -3.66 -12.77
CA LEU A 2 2.17 -4.79 -12.06
C LEU A 2 3.26 -5.70 -11.47
N GLU A 3 3.38 -5.72 -10.14
CA GLU A 3 4.40 -6.48 -9.42
C GLU A 3 3.90 -6.91 -8.04
N VAL A 4 4.46 -7.99 -7.51
CA VAL A 4 4.14 -8.47 -6.15
C VAL A 4 4.75 -7.54 -5.10
N GLY A 5 3.99 -7.25 -4.05
CA GLY A 5 4.36 -6.36 -2.95
C GLY A 5 3.62 -5.02 -2.96
N ILE A 6 2.99 -4.65 -4.07
CA ILE A 6 2.19 -3.41 -4.16
C ILE A 6 1.06 -3.44 -3.14
N ARG A 7 0.87 -2.31 -2.43
CA ARG A 7 -0.20 -2.12 -1.46
C ARG A 7 -1.42 -1.52 -2.16
N VAL A 8 -2.58 -2.12 -1.95
CA VAL A 8 -3.80 -1.84 -2.72
C VAL A 8 -5.02 -1.64 -1.85
N VAL A 9 -6.02 -0.95 -2.41
CA VAL A 9 -7.41 -0.86 -1.92
C VAL A 9 -8.37 -1.22 -3.06
N ARG A 10 -9.66 -1.38 -2.76
CA ARG A 10 -10.68 -1.62 -3.79
C ARG A 10 -10.71 -0.56 -4.91
N GLY A 11 -10.94 -1.05 -6.12
CA GLY A 11 -10.92 -0.34 -7.39
C GLY A 11 -12.29 0.09 -7.90
N PRO A 12 -12.36 0.71 -9.10
CA PRO A 12 -13.60 1.24 -9.67
C PRO A 12 -14.64 0.15 -9.97
N ASP A 13 -14.20 -1.04 -10.38
CA ASP A 13 -15.10 -2.12 -10.80
C ASP A 13 -15.39 -3.14 -9.68
N TRP A 14 -15.03 -2.79 -8.44
CA TRP A 14 -15.20 -3.66 -7.27
C TRP A 14 -16.66 -4.09 -7.09
N LYS A 15 -16.89 -5.40 -7.07
CA LYS A 15 -18.22 -6.01 -6.89
C LYS A 15 -18.24 -7.11 -5.84
N TRP A 16 -17.20 -7.19 -5.01
CA TRP A 16 -16.91 -8.35 -4.16
C TRP A 16 -17.36 -8.17 -2.70
N GLY A 17 -18.34 -7.29 -2.45
CA GLY A 17 -18.86 -7.03 -1.11
C GLY A 17 -17.76 -6.58 -0.14
N PRO A 18 -17.74 -7.09 1.11
CA PRO A 18 -16.75 -6.74 2.12
C PRO A 18 -15.57 -7.73 2.19
N GLN A 19 -15.16 -8.34 1.07
CA GLN A 19 -14.01 -9.27 1.08
C GLN A 19 -12.67 -8.61 1.49
N ASP A 20 -12.56 -7.29 1.33
CA ASP A 20 -11.45 -6.46 1.80
C ASP A 20 -11.69 -5.88 3.21
N ASP A 21 -12.81 -6.21 3.88
CA ASP A 21 -13.28 -5.61 5.14
C ASP A 21 -13.87 -4.18 5.03
N GLY A 22 -14.14 -3.71 3.80
CA GLY A 22 -14.78 -2.42 3.56
C GLY A 22 -13.85 -1.39 2.91
N GLU A 23 -14.43 -0.31 2.35
CA GLU A 23 -13.66 0.71 1.63
C GLU A 23 -12.57 1.35 2.51
N GLY A 24 -11.36 1.45 1.95
CA GLY A 24 -10.18 1.98 2.62
C GLY A 24 -9.31 0.93 3.32
N HIS A 25 -9.73 -0.33 3.40
CA HIS A 25 -8.88 -1.40 3.92
C HIS A 25 -7.83 -1.83 2.90
N VAL A 26 -6.61 -2.06 3.41
CA VAL A 26 -5.43 -2.30 2.57
C VAL A 26 -5.13 -3.79 2.44
N GLY A 27 -4.64 -4.18 1.27
CA GLY A 27 -4.06 -5.49 1.01
C GLY A 27 -2.74 -5.39 0.26
N THR A 28 -2.11 -6.54 0.05
CA THR A 28 -0.85 -6.69 -0.69
C THR A 28 -1.07 -7.57 -1.90
N VAL A 29 -0.58 -7.17 -3.08
CA VAL A 29 -0.47 -8.07 -4.23
C VAL A 29 0.59 -9.14 -3.93
N VAL A 30 0.22 -10.41 -3.90
CA VAL A 30 1.14 -11.51 -3.53
C VAL A 30 1.42 -12.48 -4.68
N GLU A 31 0.60 -12.45 -5.73
CA GLU A 31 0.77 -13.28 -6.92
C GLU A 31 0.21 -12.57 -8.15
N LEU A 32 0.89 -12.74 -9.29
CA LEU A 32 0.42 -12.30 -10.59
C LEU A 32 -0.22 -13.46 -11.32
N GLY A 33 -1.41 -13.25 -11.86
CA GLY A 33 -2.09 -14.22 -12.69
C GLY A 33 -1.32 -14.53 -13.97
N ARG A 34 -1.49 -15.73 -14.51
CA ARG A 34 -0.74 -16.23 -15.66
C ARG A 34 -1.66 -16.91 -16.67
N PRO A 35 -1.34 -16.85 -17.98
CA PRO A 35 -2.07 -17.60 -18.99
C PRO A 35 -2.16 -19.10 -18.62
N GLY A 36 -3.35 -19.68 -18.73
CA GLY A 36 -3.60 -21.10 -18.45
C GLY A 36 -3.81 -21.48 -16.98
N SER A 37 -3.63 -20.56 -16.03
CA SER A 37 -3.99 -20.82 -14.63
C SER A 37 -5.51 -20.86 -14.45
N ALA A 38 -6.01 -21.96 -13.87
CA ALA A 38 -7.44 -22.13 -13.59
C ALA A 38 -7.94 -21.23 -12.44
N THR A 39 -7.06 -20.87 -11.50
CA THR A 39 -7.42 -20.12 -10.29
C THR A 39 -7.01 -18.65 -10.36
N SER A 40 -6.00 -18.30 -11.16
CA SER A 40 -5.49 -16.93 -11.30
C SER A 40 -5.06 -16.68 -12.75
N PRO A 41 -6.03 -16.54 -13.66
CA PRO A 41 -5.76 -16.37 -15.09
C PRO A 41 -5.05 -15.05 -15.38
N ASP A 42 -4.57 -14.88 -16.61
CA ASP A 42 -3.95 -13.62 -17.07
C ASP A 42 -4.86 -12.40 -16.80
N LYS A 43 -4.23 -11.25 -16.55
CA LYS A 43 -4.91 -9.99 -16.14
C LYS A 43 -5.68 -10.08 -14.83
N THR A 44 -5.26 -10.98 -13.94
CA THR A 44 -5.69 -11.02 -12.53
C THR A 44 -4.48 -10.95 -11.60
N VAL A 45 -4.73 -10.65 -10.33
CA VAL A 45 -3.74 -10.75 -9.25
C VAL A 45 -4.37 -11.41 -8.04
N VAL A 46 -3.56 -12.06 -7.21
CA VAL A 46 -3.99 -12.48 -5.87
C VAL A 46 -3.59 -11.42 -4.87
N VAL A 47 -4.56 -10.97 -4.06
CA VAL A 47 -4.32 -10.03 -2.95
C VAL A 47 -4.46 -10.77 -1.64
N GLN A 48 -3.48 -10.56 -0.76
CA GLN A 48 -3.54 -10.88 0.65
C GLN A 48 -3.97 -9.61 1.39
N TRP A 49 -5.23 -9.55 1.81
CA TRP A 49 -5.74 -8.45 2.64
C TRP A 49 -5.12 -8.51 4.03
N ASP A 50 -4.95 -7.33 4.63
CA ASP A 50 -4.37 -7.17 5.96
C ASP A 50 -5.21 -7.86 7.06
N SER A 51 -6.49 -8.13 6.80
CA SER A 51 -7.40 -8.93 7.65
C SER A 51 -7.05 -10.42 7.68
N GLY A 52 -6.26 -10.88 6.71
CA GLY A 52 -5.93 -12.30 6.49
C GLY A 52 -6.68 -12.96 5.33
N ALA A 53 -7.72 -12.33 4.77
CA ALA A 53 -8.40 -12.85 3.58
C ALA A 53 -7.47 -12.85 2.36
N LYS A 54 -7.53 -13.90 1.53
CA LYS A 54 -6.70 -14.04 0.32
C LYS A 54 -7.55 -14.53 -0.84
N THR A 55 -7.57 -13.78 -1.94
CA THR A 55 -8.32 -14.17 -3.15
C THR A 55 -7.82 -13.41 -4.38
N ASN A 56 -8.30 -13.78 -5.56
CA ASN A 56 -7.94 -13.17 -6.83
C ASN A 56 -8.90 -12.06 -7.27
N TYR A 57 -8.36 -11.06 -7.96
CA TYR A 57 -9.06 -9.85 -8.42
C TYR A 57 -8.64 -9.45 -9.82
N ARG A 58 -9.52 -8.75 -10.54
CA ARG A 58 -9.31 -8.36 -11.94
C ARG A 58 -8.45 -7.09 -12.02
N VAL A 59 -7.47 -7.10 -12.90
CA VAL A 59 -6.62 -5.95 -13.25
C VAL A 59 -6.57 -5.81 -14.78
N GLY A 60 -7.73 -5.96 -15.41
CA GLY A 60 -7.91 -6.01 -16.87
C GLY A 60 -8.62 -7.26 -17.37
N TYR A 61 -8.83 -8.28 -16.53
CA TYR A 61 -9.61 -9.47 -16.91
C TYR A 61 -11.06 -9.08 -17.19
N GLN A 62 -11.55 -9.42 -18.39
CA GLN A 62 -12.84 -8.96 -18.93
C GLN A 62 -12.99 -7.42 -18.91
N GLY A 63 -11.87 -6.69 -19.03
CA GLY A 63 -11.87 -5.23 -19.08
C GLY A 63 -12.14 -4.52 -17.75
N ALA A 64 -12.14 -5.25 -16.63
CA ALA A 64 -12.47 -4.70 -15.32
C ALA A 64 -11.24 -4.61 -14.39
N TYR A 65 -11.28 -3.62 -13.50
CA TYR A 65 -10.21 -3.26 -12.58
C TYR A 65 -10.75 -3.11 -11.16
N ASP A 66 -10.47 -4.12 -10.35
CA ASP A 66 -10.99 -4.24 -8.99
C ASP A 66 -10.09 -3.58 -7.94
N LEU A 67 -8.95 -2.99 -8.32
CA LEU A 67 -7.95 -2.50 -7.37
C LEU A 67 -7.36 -1.14 -7.76
N ARG A 68 -6.97 -0.36 -6.75
CA ARG A 68 -6.15 0.85 -6.87
C ARG A 68 -4.85 0.72 -6.08
N VAL A 69 -3.80 1.37 -6.55
CA VAL A 69 -2.47 1.38 -5.92
C VAL A 69 -2.41 2.45 -4.84
N VAL A 70 -2.27 2.05 -3.58
CA VAL A 70 -2.04 2.98 -2.46
C VAL A 70 -0.55 3.29 -2.31
N ASP A 71 0.30 2.26 -2.39
CA ASP A 71 1.74 2.42 -2.22
C ASP A 71 2.51 1.37 -3.04
N ASN A 72 3.50 1.84 -3.78
CA ASN A 72 4.42 1.04 -4.58
C ASN A 72 5.87 1.17 -4.10
N ALA A 73 6.14 1.86 -2.98
CA ALA A 73 7.46 1.80 -2.36
C ALA A 73 7.87 0.39 -1.92
N PRO A 74 6.96 -0.53 -1.54
CA PRO A 74 7.37 -1.87 -1.13
C PRO A 74 8.02 -2.72 -2.22
N ILE A 75 7.83 -2.35 -3.49
CA ILE A 75 8.49 -2.96 -4.65
C ILE A 75 9.73 -2.17 -5.10
N GLY A 76 10.24 -1.27 -4.25
CA GLY A 76 11.49 -0.55 -4.50
C GLY A 76 11.36 0.71 -5.36
N VAL A 77 10.15 1.14 -5.74
CA VAL A 77 9.96 2.42 -6.45
C VAL A 77 10.50 3.57 -5.61
N LYS A 78 11.35 4.39 -6.21
CA LYS A 78 11.88 5.62 -5.62
C LYS A 78 12.23 6.66 -6.67
N HIS A 79 12.15 7.93 -6.27
CA HIS A 79 12.66 9.09 -6.99
C HIS A 79 13.84 9.65 -6.18
N PRO A 80 15.06 9.12 -6.34
CA PRO A 80 16.16 9.32 -5.39
C PRO A 80 16.63 10.77 -5.29
N ASN A 81 16.52 11.53 -6.38
CA ASN A 81 17.01 12.90 -6.47
C ASN A 81 15.93 13.95 -6.16
N ILE A 82 14.75 13.51 -5.70
CA ILE A 82 13.62 14.41 -5.41
C ILE A 82 13.41 14.46 -3.91
N ILE A 83 13.25 15.67 -3.38
CA ILE A 83 12.95 15.92 -1.97
C ILE A 83 11.46 16.21 -1.86
N CYS A 84 10.78 15.60 -0.88
CA CYS A 84 9.41 15.98 -0.57
C CYS A 84 9.41 17.33 0.15
N ASP A 85 8.79 18.36 -0.42
CA ASP A 85 8.69 19.68 0.19
C ASP A 85 7.86 19.73 1.47
N GLY A 86 6.96 18.76 1.65
CA GLY A 86 6.15 18.63 2.85
C GLY A 86 6.94 18.12 4.05
N CYS A 87 7.54 16.94 3.93
CA CYS A 87 8.24 16.27 5.05
C CYS A 87 9.76 16.40 5.02
N LYS A 88 10.32 17.07 3.99
CA LYS A 88 11.76 17.31 3.76
C LYS A 88 12.62 16.05 3.65
N ARG A 89 12.01 14.87 3.51
CA ARG A 89 12.74 13.61 3.27
C ARG A 89 13.28 13.59 1.84
N GLN A 90 14.58 13.30 1.73
CA GLN A 90 15.25 13.07 0.46
C GLN A 90 14.90 11.69 -0.09
N GLY A 91 14.76 11.59 -1.42
CA GLY A 91 14.39 10.35 -2.08
C GLY A 91 12.93 10.00 -1.80
N ILE A 92 12.01 10.51 -2.62
CA ILE A 92 10.60 10.11 -2.50
C ILE A 92 10.47 8.61 -2.79
N ALA A 93 10.18 7.82 -1.75
CA ALA A 93 9.87 6.41 -1.87
C ALA A 93 8.40 6.24 -2.29
N GLY A 94 8.17 5.49 -3.35
CA GLY A 94 6.87 5.32 -4.00
C GLY A 94 6.55 6.45 -4.99
N MET A 95 5.26 6.66 -5.25
CA MET A 95 4.79 7.68 -6.19
C MET A 95 5.19 9.10 -5.79
N ARG A 96 5.53 9.92 -6.79
CA ARG A 96 5.82 11.35 -6.68
C ARG A 96 4.63 12.17 -7.16
N TRP A 97 4.35 13.27 -6.46
CA TRP A 97 3.27 14.21 -6.77
C TRP A 97 3.85 15.59 -6.95
N LYS A 98 3.96 16.06 -8.20
CA LYS A 98 4.53 17.37 -8.53
C LYS A 98 3.44 18.41 -8.73
N CYS A 99 3.50 19.54 -8.05
CA CYS A 99 2.57 20.64 -8.30
C CYS A 99 2.83 21.22 -9.71
N THR A 100 1.76 21.47 -10.47
CA THR A 100 1.90 22.06 -11.82
C THR A 100 1.91 23.59 -11.81
N ARG A 101 1.62 24.21 -10.66
CA ARG A 101 1.52 25.67 -10.51
C ARG A 101 2.72 26.31 -9.82
N CYS A 102 3.42 25.55 -8.99
CA CYS A 102 4.56 26.04 -8.23
C CYS A 102 5.86 25.54 -8.84
N GLU A 103 6.86 26.41 -8.86
CA GLU A 103 8.21 26.05 -9.26
C GLU A 103 8.78 25.00 -8.28
N ASP A 104 9.29 23.92 -8.85
CA ASP A 104 9.96 22.81 -8.16
C ASP A 104 9.31 22.31 -6.84
N TYR A 105 7.97 22.21 -6.80
CA TYR A 105 7.27 21.74 -5.61
C TYR A 105 6.80 20.28 -5.75
N ASP A 106 7.31 19.41 -4.88
CA ASP A 106 7.11 17.97 -4.94
C ASP A 106 6.68 17.37 -3.60
N LEU A 107 5.72 16.45 -3.63
CA LEU A 107 5.23 15.74 -2.47
C LEU A 107 5.38 14.23 -2.64
N CYS A 108 5.69 13.53 -1.55
CA CYS A 108 5.47 12.09 -1.46
C CYS A 108 3.99 11.76 -1.26
N THR A 109 3.57 10.53 -1.52
CA THR A 109 2.17 10.09 -1.33
C THR A 109 1.62 10.42 0.04
N ILE A 110 2.40 10.22 1.12
CA ILE A 110 1.91 10.50 2.48
C ILE A 110 1.56 11.98 2.64
N CYS A 111 2.42 12.90 2.18
CA CYS A 111 2.15 14.34 2.28
C CYS A 111 1.02 14.78 1.33
N TYR A 112 0.99 14.24 0.11
CA TYR A 112 -0.07 14.56 -0.84
C TYR A 112 -1.46 14.19 -0.31
N MET A 113 -1.59 13.02 0.31
CA MET A 113 -2.86 12.55 0.88
C MET A 113 -3.22 13.20 2.23
N ALA A 114 -2.26 13.87 2.87
CA ALA A 114 -2.42 14.57 4.15
C ALA A 114 -2.64 16.09 3.99
N ASP A 115 -3.10 16.53 2.82
CA ASP A 115 -3.45 17.93 2.51
C ASP A 115 -2.29 18.89 2.69
N VAL A 116 -1.05 18.40 2.60
CA VAL A 116 0.11 19.27 2.55
C VAL A 116 0.08 20.01 1.22
N HIS A 117 0.41 21.31 1.26
CA HIS A 117 0.29 22.26 0.13
C HIS A 117 -1.16 22.59 -0.25
N ASP A 118 -1.36 23.67 -1.02
CA ASP A 118 -2.68 24.12 -1.44
C ASP A 118 -3.49 22.99 -2.13
N VAL A 119 -4.70 22.75 -1.62
CA VAL A 119 -5.62 21.74 -2.13
C VAL A 119 -6.30 22.17 -3.43
N ASN A 120 -6.22 23.45 -3.82
CA ASN A 120 -6.70 23.97 -5.10
C ASN A 120 -5.70 23.79 -6.24
N HIS A 121 -4.45 23.44 -5.93
CA HIS A 121 -3.43 23.22 -6.93
C HIS A 121 -3.58 21.84 -7.59
N VAL A 122 -3.42 21.83 -8.90
CA VAL A 122 -3.33 20.63 -9.73
C VAL A 122 -1.96 20.01 -9.55
N PHE A 123 -1.89 18.68 -9.60
CA PHE A 123 -0.64 17.93 -9.47
C PHE A 123 -0.49 16.94 -10.61
N GLN A 124 0.75 16.65 -10.99
CA GLN A 124 1.09 15.49 -11.79
C GLN A 124 1.53 14.34 -10.89
N ARG A 125 0.94 13.17 -11.08
CA ARG A 125 1.33 11.91 -10.45
C ARG A 125 2.35 11.19 -11.34
N PHE A 126 3.49 10.83 -10.76
CA PHE A 126 4.49 9.98 -11.39
C PHE A 126 4.56 8.66 -10.62
N GLU A 127 4.14 7.57 -11.27
CA GLU A 127 4.14 6.25 -10.62
C GLU A 127 5.53 5.67 -10.42
N THR A 128 6.46 5.98 -11.32
CA THR A 128 7.87 5.61 -11.24
C THR A 128 8.75 6.76 -11.73
N ALA A 129 10.07 6.68 -11.54
CA ALA A 129 11.02 7.67 -12.03
C ALA A 129 11.01 7.86 -13.55
N ASN A 130 10.53 6.87 -14.31
CA ASN A 130 10.48 6.88 -15.78
C ASN A 130 9.06 7.06 -16.32
N SER A 131 8.06 7.21 -15.44
CA SER A 131 6.66 7.41 -15.86
C SER A 131 6.47 8.81 -16.44
N VAL A 132 5.58 8.93 -17.41
CA VAL A 132 5.03 10.25 -17.80
C VAL A 132 4.09 10.71 -16.67
N GLY A 133 4.11 12.00 -16.35
CA GLY A 133 3.25 12.56 -15.31
C GLY A 133 1.78 12.59 -15.75
N GLU A 134 0.91 12.00 -14.95
CA GLU A 134 -0.55 12.07 -15.15
C GLU A 134 -1.14 13.22 -14.34
N GLU A 135 -1.84 14.14 -15.00
CA GLU A 135 -2.47 15.27 -14.32
C GLU A 135 -3.67 14.81 -13.47
N MET A 136 -3.66 15.21 -12.20
CA MET A 136 -4.71 14.95 -11.21
C MET A 136 -5.45 16.25 -10.91
N PRO A 137 -6.80 16.20 -10.79
CA PRO A 137 -7.57 17.39 -10.45
C PRO A 137 -7.20 17.94 -9.06
N PRO A 138 -7.63 19.17 -8.74
CA PRO A 138 -7.48 19.72 -7.40
C PRO A 138 -8.08 18.79 -6.34
N ARG A 139 -7.47 18.81 -5.16
CA ARG A 139 -7.84 17.96 -4.01
C ARG A 139 -9.05 18.47 -3.23
N ILE A 140 -9.42 19.75 -3.37
CA ILE A 140 -10.44 20.41 -2.54
C ILE A 140 -11.80 19.68 -2.50
N ASP A 141 -12.24 19.13 -3.64
CA ASP A 141 -13.50 18.39 -3.76
C ASP A 141 -13.29 16.87 -3.95
N GLY A 142 -12.05 16.40 -3.75
CA GLY A 142 -11.68 15.00 -3.96
C GLY A 142 -12.27 14.09 -2.90
N ALA A 143 -12.80 12.94 -3.30
CA ALA A 143 -13.30 11.91 -2.39
C ALA A 143 -12.16 11.36 -1.51
N LYS A 144 -12.10 11.83 -0.27
CA LYS A 144 -11.07 11.49 0.70
C LYS A 144 -11.54 10.37 1.63
N ILE A 145 -10.88 9.23 1.55
CA ILE A 145 -11.24 8.02 2.27
C ILE A 145 -10.16 7.71 3.32
N GLN A 146 -10.57 7.21 4.48
CA GLN A 146 -9.65 6.82 5.55
C GLN A 146 -9.04 5.45 5.28
N LEU A 147 -7.71 5.35 5.36
CA LEU A 147 -6.98 4.07 5.25
C LEU A 147 -7.07 3.27 6.56
N ARG A 148 -7.32 1.97 6.44
CA ARG A 148 -7.36 1.01 7.54
C ARG A 148 -6.53 -0.24 7.22
N GLY A 149 -5.85 -0.79 8.21
CA GLY A 149 -5.06 -2.01 8.02
C GLY A 149 -3.93 -2.15 9.03
N ILE A 150 -2.84 -2.80 8.61
CA ILE A 150 -1.61 -2.96 9.39
C ILE A 150 -0.78 -1.66 9.28
N PHE A 151 -1.17 -0.69 10.09
CA PHE A 151 -0.44 0.56 10.32
C PHE A 151 0.06 0.63 11.76
N VAL A 152 0.87 1.65 12.08
CA VAL A 152 1.31 1.89 13.46
C VAL A 152 0.11 1.92 14.40
N GLY A 153 0.21 1.18 15.50
CA GLY A 153 -0.85 1.02 16.49
C GLY A 153 -1.74 -0.20 16.27
N ALA A 154 -1.73 -0.85 15.10
CA ALA A 154 -2.57 -2.02 14.81
C ALA A 154 -2.22 -3.19 15.73
N LYS A 155 -3.24 -3.91 16.19
CA LYS A 155 -3.06 -5.17 16.91
C LYS A 155 -3.01 -6.31 15.90
N VAL A 156 -1.93 -7.08 15.90
CA VAL A 156 -1.63 -8.09 14.88
C VAL A 156 -1.35 -9.45 15.51
N MET A 157 -1.39 -10.48 14.68
CA MET A 157 -0.90 -11.83 14.96
C MET A 157 -0.14 -12.38 13.75
N ARG A 158 0.51 -13.54 13.89
CA ARG A 158 1.14 -14.23 12.75
C ARG A 158 0.17 -14.39 11.58
N GLY A 159 0.64 -14.06 10.39
CA GLY A 159 -0.09 -14.09 9.13
C GLY A 159 0.28 -15.30 8.26
N PRO A 160 -0.23 -15.35 7.02
CA PRO A 160 -0.11 -16.53 6.16
C PRO A 160 1.31 -16.88 5.69
N ASP A 161 2.21 -15.91 5.56
CA ASP A 161 3.61 -16.15 5.16
C ASP A 161 4.57 -16.28 6.35
N TRP A 162 4.06 -16.42 7.58
CA TRP A 162 4.88 -16.52 8.79
C TRP A 162 5.90 -17.67 8.72
N ASP A 163 7.17 -17.34 8.89
CA ASP A 163 8.29 -18.29 8.86
C ASP A 163 9.28 -18.05 10.02
N TRP A 164 8.77 -17.55 11.15
CA TRP A 164 9.59 -17.00 12.25
C TRP A 164 9.47 -17.78 13.55
N GLY A 165 9.18 -19.09 13.47
CA GLY A 165 9.03 -19.97 14.64
C GLY A 165 8.01 -19.42 15.64
N ASN A 166 8.39 -19.34 16.92
CA ASN A 166 7.56 -18.81 18.00
C ASN A 166 8.06 -17.49 18.56
N GLN A 167 8.64 -16.63 17.71
CA GLN A 167 9.04 -15.27 18.12
C GLN A 167 7.89 -14.42 18.66
N ASP A 168 6.66 -14.71 18.22
CA ASP A 168 5.42 -14.12 18.72
C ASP A 168 4.90 -14.75 20.03
N GLY A 169 5.57 -15.79 20.54
CA GLY A 169 5.14 -16.55 21.72
C GLY A 169 4.17 -17.70 21.41
N GLY A 170 4.00 -18.06 20.14
CA GLY A 170 3.15 -19.18 19.72
C GLY A 170 1.86 -18.76 19.00
N GLU A 171 1.15 -19.75 18.46
CA GLU A 171 -0.08 -19.50 17.71
C GLU A 171 -1.15 -18.78 18.55
N GLY A 172 -1.85 -17.84 17.92
CA GLY A 172 -2.89 -17.03 18.56
C GLY A 172 -2.37 -15.90 19.46
N LYS A 173 -1.05 -15.79 19.68
CA LYS A 173 -0.48 -14.63 20.36
C LYS A 173 -0.55 -13.39 19.48
N THR A 174 -0.66 -12.24 20.14
CA THR A 174 -0.86 -10.95 19.49
C THR A 174 0.26 -9.99 19.85
N GLY A 175 0.55 -9.07 18.94
CA GLY A 175 1.47 -7.96 19.16
C GLY A 175 0.87 -6.65 18.67
N ARG A 176 1.64 -5.57 18.80
CA ARG A 176 1.27 -4.25 18.33
C ARG A 176 2.33 -3.72 17.37
N VAL A 177 1.89 -3.20 16.23
CA VAL A 177 2.77 -2.54 15.27
C VAL A 177 3.24 -1.22 15.89
N ILE A 178 4.54 -1.01 15.97
CA ILE A 178 5.16 0.20 16.52
C ILE A 178 5.81 1.08 15.45
N ASP A 179 6.19 0.50 14.31
CA ASP A 179 6.79 1.23 13.19
C ASP A 179 6.54 0.51 11.85
N ILE A 180 6.46 1.28 10.76
CA ILE A 180 6.41 0.78 9.38
C ILE A 180 7.57 1.40 8.62
N ARG A 181 8.48 0.56 8.10
CA ARG A 181 9.74 1.01 7.50
C ARG A 181 10.13 0.20 6.28
N GLY A 182 11.24 0.61 5.66
CA GLY A 182 11.84 -0.11 4.54
C GLY A 182 12.57 -1.39 4.96
N TRP A 183 12.76 -2.31 4.01
CA TRP A 183 13.73 -3.39 4.14
C TRP A 183 15.09 -2.84 3.72
N ASP A 184 15.89 -2.43 4.70
CA ASP A 184 17.19 -1.77 4.49
C ASP A 184 17.09 -0.65 3.42
N ASN A 185 17.92 -0.73 2.38
CA ASN A 185 17.94 0.17 1.23
C ASN A 185 17.21 -0.41 0.00
N GLU A 186 16.61 -1.60 0.10
CA GLU A 186 15.98 -2.32 -1.02
C GLU A 186 14.59 -1.76 -1.33
N SER A 187 13.75 -1.60 -0.31
CA SER A 187 12.34 -1.19 -0.48
C SER A 187 11.88 -0.26 0.64
N GLY A 188 10.84 0.54 0.39
CA GLY A 188 10.26 1.44 1.39
C GLY A 188 8.93 0.91 1.94
N ARG A 189 8.70 1.08 3.24
CA ARG A 189 7.41 0.75 3.92
C ARG A 189 6.93 -0.69 3.65
N SER A 190 7.86 -1.62 3.54
CA SER A 190 7.63 -3.01 3.15
C SER A 190 7.67 -3.98 4.33
N VAL A 191 7.95 -3.48 5.53
CA VAL A 191 8.02 -4.25 6.77
C VAL A 191 7.38 -3.52 7.94
N ALA A 192 6.88 -4.28 8.90
CA ALA A 192 6.32 -3.79 10.15
C ALA A 192 7.18 -4.25 11.34
N ASN A 193 7.54 -3.32 12.21
CA ASN A 193 8.14 -3.61 13.51
C ASN A 193 7.03 -3.85 14.53
N VAL A 194 7.05 -5.00 15.21
CA VAL A 194 5.98 -5.44 16.12
C VAL A 194 6.58 -5.78 17.47
N THR A 195 5.95 -5.27 18.54
CA THR A 195 6.20 -5.70 19.91
C THR A 195 5.11 -6.69 20.33
N TRP A 196 5.51 -7.91 20.71
CA TRP A 196 4.61 -8.99 21.09
C TRP A 196 4.16 -8.88 22.55
N THR A 197 2.86 -9.04 22.77
CA THR A 197 2.25 -8.93 24.10
C THR A 197 2.72 -10.07 25.01
N GLY A 198 3.04 -9.75 26.26
CA GLY A 198 3.47 -10.72 27.26
C GLY A 198 4.99 -10.90 27.30
N SER A 199 5.62 -11.23 26.18
CA SER A 199 7.09 -11.36 26.12
C SER A 199 7.83 -10.03 26.03
N GLY A 200 7.20 -9.00 25.43
CA GLY A 200 7.85 -7.74 25.08
C GLY A 200 8.86 -7.86 23.93
N PHE A 201 9.02 -9.07 23.37
CA PHE A 201 9.91 -9.31 22.25
C PHE A 201 9.50 -8.45 21.06
N THR A 202 10.48 -7.84 20.41
CA THR A 202 10.25 -6.92 19.30
C THR A 202 11.08 -7.34 18.10
N ASN A 203 10.44 -7.44 16.94
CA ASN A 203 11.14 -7.76 15.69
C ASN A 203 10.37 -7.24 14.47
N VAL A 204 10.97 -7.41 13.30
CA VAL A 204 10.49 -6.87 12.02
C VAL A 204 10.01 -8.00 11.11
N TYR A 205 8.83 -7.79 10.53
CA TYR A 205 8.11 -8.79 9.76
C TYR A 205 7.66 -8.22 8.40
N ARG A 206 7.60 -9.06 7.37
CA ARG A 206 7.30 -8.64 6.00
C ARG A 206 5.84 -8.20 5.87
N LEU A 207 5.64 -7.08 5.20
CA LEU A 207 4.35 -6.51 4.84
C LEU A 207 4.46 -5.91 3.43
N GLY A 208 4.56 -6.78 2.44
CA GLY A 208 4.75 -6.43 1.04
C GLY A 208 6.16 -6.66 0.50
N HIS A 209 7.19 -6.74 1.35
CA HIS A 209 8.53 -7.09 0.89
C HIS A 209 8.51 -8.45 0.16
N LYS A 210 8.91 -8.45 -1.13
CA LYS A 210 8.87 -9.63 -2.02
C LYS A 210 7.48 -10.29 -2.11
N GLY A 211 6.41 -9.50 -1.96
CA GLY A 211 5.04 -10.00 -1.98
C GLY A 211 4.66 -10.87 -0.78
N LYS A 212 5.41 -10.79 0.34
CA LYS A 212 5.15 -11.57 1.56
C LYS A 212 4.43 -10.77 2.63
N VAL A 213 3.51 -11.43 3.33
CA VAL A 213 2.69 -10.85 4.39
C VAL A 213 2.72 -11.78 5.62
N ASP A 214 3.65 -11.47 6.53
CA ASP A 214 3.90 -12.27 7.72
C ASP A 214 2.91 -11.99 8.85
N LEU A 215 2.03 -11.00 8.69
CA LEU A 215 1.13 -10.51 9.73
C LEU A 215 -0.30 -10.41 9.21
N LYS A 216 -1.26 -10.59 10.11
CA LYS A 216 -2.66 -10.16 9.90
C LYS A 216 -3.12 -9.36 11.10
N TYR A 217 -3.99 -8.38 10.90
CA TYR A 217 -4.55 -7.66 12.05
C TYR A 217 -5.64 -8.48 12.74
N VAL A 218 -5.72 -8.30 14.06
CA VAL A 218 -6.89 -8.60 14.89
C VAL A 218 -7.72 -7.33 15.08
N GLN A 219 -7.04 -6.17 15.13
CA GLN A 219 -7.66 -4.85 15.14
C GLN A 219 -6.85 -3.93 14.23
N ALA A 220 -7.47 -3.48 13.14
CA ALA A 220 -6.87 -2.53 12.23
C ALA A 220 -6.58 -1.20 12.91
N SER A 221 -5.55 -0.50 12.42
CA SER A 221 -5.26 0.90 12.79
C SER A 221 -5.50 1.82 11.59
N PHE A 222 -5.53 3.12 11.86
CA PHE A 222 -5.66 4.15 10.84
C PHE A 222 -4.30 4.46 10.21
N GLY A 223 -4.27 4.47 8.87
CA GLY A 223 -3.08 4.77 8.07
C GLY A 223 -3.03 6.19 7.51
N GLY A 224 -3.91 7.07 7.99
CA GLY A 224 -4.19 8.37 7.37
C GLY A 224 -5.35 8.27 6.38
N PHE A 225 -5.26 9.04 5.29
CA PHE A 225 -6.30 9.14 4.27
C PHE A 225 -5.70 8.97 2.88
N TYR A 226 -6.57 8.88 1.87
CA TYR A 226 -6.21 8.96 0.47
C TYR A 226 -7.34 9.58 -0.36
N TYR A 227 -6.96 10.26 -1.44
CA TYR A 227 -7.88 10.72 -2.48
C TYR A 227 -8.16 9.57 -3.44
N ARG A 228 -9.33 8.94 -3.32
CA ARG A 228 -9.65 7.68 -3.99
C ARG A 228 -9.38 7.71 -5.49
N ASP A 229 -9.88 8.75 -6.15
CA ASP A 229 -9.86 8.84 -7.60
C ASP A 229 -8.54 9.42 -8.13
N HIS A 230 -7.61 9.80 -7.24
CA HIS A 230 -6.27 10.24 -7.60
C HIS A 230 -5.26 9.09 -7.56
N LEU A 231 -5.62 7.93 -6.98
CA LEU A 231 -4.79 6.74 -7.01
C LEU A 231 -4.80 6.07 -8.38
N PRO A 232 -3.69 5.46 -8.82
CA PRO A 232 -3.67 4.66 -10.03
C PRO A 232 -4.61 3.48 -9.91
N VAL A 233 -5.30 3.15 -11.01
CA VAL A 233 -5.98 1.87 -11.15
C VAL A 233 -4.93 0.81 -11.45
N LEU A 234 -4.87 -0.25 -10.64
CA LEU A 234 -3.86 -1.29 -10.81
C LEU A 234 -4.09 -2.06 -12.12
N GLY A 235 -3.06 -2.13 -12.97
CA GLY A 235 -3.07 -2.87 -14.24
C GLY A 235 -3.54 -2.07 -15.45
N LYS A 236 -3.86 -0.78 -15.27
CA LYS A 236 -4.07 0.18 -16.36
C LYS A 236 -2.73 0.85 -16.71
#